data_AF-A0A7X7QUU4-F1
#
_entry.id   AF-A0A7X7QUU4-F1
#
_cell.length_a   1.000
_cell.length_b   1.000
_cell.length_c   1.000
_cell.angle_alpha   90.00
_cell.angle_beta   90.00
_cell.angle_gamma   90.00
#
_symmetry.space_group_name_H-M   'P 1'
#
loop_
_entity.id
_entity.type
_entity.pdbx_description
1 polymer ?
#
loop_
_entity_poly.entity_id
_entity_poly.type
_entity_poly.pdbx_seq_one_letter_code
_entity_poly.pdbx_strand_id
1 'polypeptide(L)'
;MYKCIFKNAYKVIKNDEGYLAIRFTEKQLEYYKNKSAAAEDRSRDTAGICMDFYTDAEEISFAYKACCFSRRYVGFDFYEDGIFRKHIEEALDTKQ
;
A
#
# COMPACT_ATOMS: atom_id res chain seq x y z
N MET A 1 20.72 -7.77 -5.66
CA MET A 1 19.54 -7.53 -6.53
C MET A 1 18.31 -7.73 -5.66
N TYR A 2 17.71 -6.65 -5.14
CA TYR A 2 16.56 -6.79 -4.24
C TYR A 2 15.41 -7.43 -5.02
N LYS A 3 15.06 -8.67 -4.66
CA LYS A 3 13.82 -9.31 -5.09
C LYS A 3 12.67 -8.39 -4.67
N CYS A 4 11.69 -8.18 -5.54
CA CYS A 4 10.52 -7.37 -5.23
C CYS A 4 9.85 -7.92 -3.96
N ILE A 5 9.92 -7.16 -2.85
CA ILE A 5 9.40 -7.56 -1.53
C ILE A 5 7.88 -7.45 -1.43
N PHE A 6 7.25 -6.76 -2.39
CA PHE A 6 5.80 -6.61 -2.43
C PHE A 6 5.11 -7.92 -2.79
N LYS A 7 4.21 -8.38 -1.92
CA LYS A 7 3.31 -9.51 -2.15
C LYS A 7 1.88 -9.01 -2.39
N ASN A 8 1.07 -9.86 -3.01
CA ASN A 8 -0.33 -9.60 -3.33
C ASN A 8 -0.57 -8.35 -4.21
N ALA A 9 0.48 -7.86 -4.87
CA ALA A 9 0.38 -6.86 -5.92
C ALA A 9 0.26 -7.55 -7.28
N TYR A 10 -0.65 -7.07 -8.12
CA TYR A 10 -0.70 -7.45 -9.53
C TYR A 10 0.52 -6.91 -10.29
N LYS A 11 0.91 -5.66 -10.00
CA LYS A 11 2.07 -5.00 -10.60
C LYS A 11 2.70 -4.04 -9.60
N VAL A 12 4.02 -3.89 -9.67
CA VAL A 12 4.74 -2.81 -8.99
C VAL A 12 5.40 -1.93 -10.06
N ILE A 13 5.16 -0.63 -9.98
CA ILE A 13 5.74 0.38 -10.88
C ILE A 13 6.79 1.17 -10.10
N LYS A 14 8.01 1.26 -10.64
CA LYS A 14 9.05 2.15 -10.12
C LYS A 14 9.02 3.46 -10.89
N ASN A 15 8.97 4.60 -10.21
CA ASN A 15 9.08 5.94 -10.77
C ASN A 15 9.94 6.84 -9.85
N ASP A 16 9.99 8.14 -10.14
CA ASP A 16 10.79 9.10 -9.37
C ASP A 16 10.28 9.34 -7.94
N GLU A 17 9.03 8.98 -7.64
CA GLU A 17 8.44 9.07 -6.29
C GLU A 17 8.62 7.79 -5.46
N GLY A 18 9.10 6.70 -6.08
CA GLY A 18 9.34 5.42 -5.41
C GLY A 18 8.66 4.25 -6.09
N TYR A 19 8.05 3.37 -5.29
CA TYR A 19 7.42 2.13 -5.74
C TYR A 19 5.90 2.19 -5.51
N LEU A 20 5.12 2.07 -6.59
CA LEU A 20 3.67 2.01 -6.55
C LEU A 20 3.19 0.58 -6.78
N ALA A 21 2.62 -0.04 -5.75
CA ALA A 21 2.05 -1.37 -5.81
C ALA A 21 0.55 -1.31 -6.17
N ILE A 22 0.15 -2.05 -7.22
CA ILE A 22 -1.18 -1.99 -7.83
C ILE A 22 -1.84 -3.36 -7.72
N ARG A 23 -3.10 -3.40 -7.27
CA ARG A 23 -3.89 -4.65 -7.10
C ARG A 23 -4.69 -5.09 -8.31
N PHE A 24 -5.00 -4.16 -9.21
CA PHE A 24 -5.90 -4.40 -10.33
C PHE A 24 -5.24 -4.19 -11.69
N THR A 25 -5.74 -4.90 -12.69
CA THR A 25 -5.41 -4.66 -14.11
C THR A 25 -5.93 -3.29 -14.56
N GLU A 26 -5.37 -2.76 -15.66
CA GLU A 26 -5.86 -1.52 -16.27
C GLU A 26 -7.35 -1.59 -16.64
N LYS A 27 -7.81 -2.74 -17.15
CA LYS A 27 -9.24 -2.96 -17.47
C LYS A 27 -10.13 -2.89 -16.23
N GLN A 28 -9.68 -3.43 -15.10
CA GLN A 28 -10.42 -3.36 -13.84
C GLN A 28 -10.42 -1.94 -13.26
N LEU A 29 -9.29 -1.23 -13.33
CA LEU A 29 -9.20 0.16 -12.90
C LEU A 29 -10.16 1.04 -13.72
N GLU A 30 -10.21 0.87 -15.05
CA GLU A 30 -11.14 1.60 -15.91
C GLU A 30 -12.60 1.26 -15.58
N TYR A 31 -12.92 0.01 -15.25
CA TYR A 31 -14.26 -0.37 -14.78
C TYR A 31 -14.64 0.38 -13.49
N TYR A 32 -13.76 0.44 -12.49
CA TYR A 32 -14.05 1.09 -11.21
C TYR A 32 -14.13 2.60 -11.32
N LYS A 33 -13.26 3.21 -12.14
CA LYS A 33 -13.30 4.64 -12.48
C LYS A 33 -14.66 5.06 -13.01
N ASN A 34 -15.27 4.24 -13.87
CA ASN A 34 -16.59 4.52 -14.45
C ASN A 34 -17.77 4.14 -13.54
N LYS A 35 -17.51 3.54 -12.37
CA LYS A 35 -18.57 3.07 -11.46
C LYS A 35 -19.00 4.14 -10.46
N SER A 36 -18.04 4.77 -9.78
CA SER A 36 -18.22 5.92 -8.89
C SER A 36 -16.86 6.42 -8.38
N ALA A 37 -16.79 7.68 -7.91
CA ALA A 37 -15.57 8.21 -7.29
C ALA A 37 -15.06 7.34 -6.13
N ALA A 38 -15.96 6.89 -5.25
CA ALA A 38 -15.59 6.02 -4.13
C ALA A 38 -15.08 4.63 -4.58
N ALA A 39 -15.57 4.11 -5.72
CA ALA A 39 -15.06 2.88 -6.29
C ALA A 39 -13.69 3.09 -6.95
N GLU A 40 -13.48 4.23 -7.61
CA GLU A 40 -12.18 4.62 -8.15
C GLU A 40 -11.13 4.68 -7.04
N ASP A 41 -11.38 5.44 -5.97
CA ASP A 41 -10.45 5.60 -4.86
C ASP A 41 -10.07 4.25 -4.25
N ARG A 42 -11.07 3.45 -3.88
CA ARG A 42 -10.85 2.13 -3.25
C ARG A 42 -10.17 1.11 -4.15
N SER A 43 -10.27 1.27 -5.47
CA SER A 43 -9.55 0.40 -6.40
C SER A 43 -8.04 0.69 -6.40
N ARG A 44 -7.63 1.89 -5.97
CA ARG A 44 -6.24 2.32 -5.87
C ARG A 44 -5.62 2.07 -4.49
N ASP A 45 -6.45 1.80 -3.46
CA ASP A 45 -5.96 1.42 -2.13
C ASP A 45 -5.00 0.22 -2.18
N THR A 46 -4.11 0.11 -1.20
CA THR A 46 -3.14 -1.00 -1.05
C THR A 46 -3.67 -2.18 -0.22
N ALA A 47 -4.98 -2.27 -0.01
CA ALA A 47 -5.59 -3.29 0.87
C ALA A 47 -5.19 -4.73 0.48
N GLY A 48 -4.49 -5.41 1.40
CA GLY A 48 -4.01 -6.79 1.22
C GLY A 48 -2.60 -6.91 0.63
N ILE A 49 -2.00 -5.81 0.16
CA ILE A 49 -0.57 -5.78 -0.22
C ILE A 49 0.27 -5.74 1.05
N CYS A 50 1.36 -6.50 1.08
CA CYS A 50 2.35 -6.44 2.14
C CYS A 50 3.77 -6.40 1.57
N MET A 51 4.73 -5.97 2.39
CA MET A 51 6.16 -6.10 2.13
C MET A 51 6.67 -7.29 2.98
N ASP A 52 7.17 -8.32 2.31
CA ASP A 52 7.60 -9.58 2.93
C ASP A 52 9.06 -9.87 2.53
N PHE A 53 9.93 -9.88 3.53
CA PHE A 53 11.37 -10.02 3.36
C PHE A 53 12.03 -10.55 4.63
N TYR A 54 13.26 -11.05 4.47
CA TYR A 54 14.12 -11.47 5.57
C TYR A 54 15.24 -10.46 5.76
N THR A 55 15.58 -10.16 7.01
CA THR A 55 16.71 -9.30 7.36
C THR A 55 17.25 -9.67 8.74
N ASP A 56 18.53 -9.43 8.95
CA ASP A 56 19.23 -9.47 10.23
C ASP A 56 19.46 -8.06 10.80
N ALA A 57 18.92 -7.01 10.16
CA ALA A 57 19.04 -5.64 10.62
C ALA A 57 18.27 -5.42 11.92
N GLU A 58 18.88 -4.68 12.84
CA GLU A 58 18.24 -4.29 14.11
C GLU A 58 17.13 -3.23 13.91
N GLU A 59 17.17 -2.49 12.80
CA GLU A 59 16.21 -1.45 12.47
C GLU A 59 15.79 -1.52 10.99
N ILE A 60 14.50 -1.28 10.74
CA ILE A 60 13.92 -1.14 9.39
C ILE A 60 13.24 0.23 9.32
N SER A 61 13.58 1.01 8.31
CA SER A 61 12.91 2.27 7.99
C SER A 61 12.59 2.36 6.51
N PHE A 62 11.49 3.01 6.18
CA PHE A 62 11.12 3.34 4.81
C PHE A 62 10.34 4.65 4.78
N ALA A 63 10.53 5.42 3.72
CA ALA A 63 9.70 6.57 3.42
C ALA A 63 8.51 6.13 2.57
N TYR A 64 7.35 6.75 2.78
CA TYR A 64 6.16 6.49 1.98
C TYR A 64 5.43 7.79 1.65
N LYS A 65 4.63 7.73 0.59
CA LYS A 65 3.70 8.78 0.18
C LYS A 65 2.33 8.15 0.01
N ALA A 66 1.33 8.76 0.62
CA ALA A 66 -0.06 8.37 0.45
C ALA A 66 -0.86 9.58 -0.06
N CYS A 67 -1.73 9.33 -1.02
CA CYS A 67 -2.60 10.34 -1.62
C CYS A 67 -3.95 9.71 -1.93
N CYS A 68 -5.02 10.50 -1.76
CA CYS A 68 -6.42 10.05 -1.87
C CYS A 68 -6.77 9.02 -0.79
N PHE A 69 -7.81 9.29 -0.01
CA PHE A 69 -8.07 8.50 1.19
C PHE A 69 -9.52 8.08 1.28
N SER A 70 -9.75 6.78 1.35
CA SER A 70 -11.06 6.19 1.66
C SER A 70 -11.37 6.18 3.16
N ARG A 71 -10.38 6.50 4.01
CA ARG A 71 -10.44 6.56 5.48
C ARG A 71 -9.67 7.77 6.02
N ARG A 72 -9.84 8.10 7.31
CA ARG A 72 -9.17 9.24 7.97
C ARG A 72 -7.77 8.90 8.51
N TYR A 73 -7.17 7.81 8.05
CA TYR A 73 -5.88 7.34 8.53
C TYR A 73 -5.18 6.50 7.46
N VAL A 74 -3.85 6.39 7.58
CA VAL A 74 -3.01 5.37 6.93
C VAL A 74 -2.41 4.51 8.03
N GLY A 75 -2.26 3.22 7.78
CA GLY A 75 -1.60 2.36 8.75
C GLY A 75 -0.86 1.19 8.14
N PHE A 76 0.08 0.68 8.90
CA PHE A 76 0.90 -0.49 8.60
C PHE A 76 0.78 -1.48 9.75
N ASP A 77 0.43 -2.72 9.43
CA ASP A 77 0.52 -3.82 10.38
C ASP A 77 1.90 -4.47 10.28
N PHE A 78 2.61 -4.52 11.40
CA PHE A 78 3.92 -5.15 11.51
C PHE A 78 3.78 -6.58 12.03
N TYR A 79 4.34 -7.52 11.26
CA TYR A 79 4.42 -8.93 11.59
C TYR A 79 5.87 -9.38 11.57
N GLU A 80 6.24 -10.27 12.49
CA GLU A 80 7.54 -10.91 12.56
C GLU A 80 7.31 -12.42 12.66
N ASP A 81 7.87 -13.19 11.73
CA ASP A 81 7.64 -14.64 11.61
C ASP A 81 6.15 -15.03 11.59
N GLY A 82 5.33 -14.22 10.93
CA GLY A 82 3.87 -14.42 10.85
C GLY A 82 3.10 -14.05 12.13
N ILE A 83 3.78 -13.58 13.18
CA ILE A 83 3.17 -13.14 14.44
C ILE A 83 2.93 -11.63 14.38
N PHE A 84 1.68 -11.21 14.59
CA PHE A 84 1.34 -9.79 14.70
C PHE A 84 2.07 -9.16 15.89
N ARG A 85 2.75 -8.04 15.65
CA ARG A 85 3.46 -7.30 16.69
C ARG A 85 2.74 -6.02 17.04
N LYS A 86 2.41 -5.20 16.04
CA LYS A 86 1.86 -3.86 16.26
C LYS A 86 1.19 -3.31 15.01
N HIS A 87 0.16 -2.51 15.23
CA HIS A 87 -0.38 -1.58 14.24
C HIS A 87 0.27 -0.20 14.42
N ILE A 88 0.81 0.36 13.33
CA ILE A 88 1.33 1.72 13.27
C ILE A 88 0.34 2.52 12.44
N GLU A 89 -0.32 3.50 13.05
CA GLU A 89 -1.30 4.36 12.39
C GLU A 89 -0.83 5.81 12.39
N GLU A 90 -1.05 6.49 11.27
CA GLU A 90 -0.93 7.93 11.14
C GLU A 90 -2.31 8.52 10.81
N ALA A 91 -2.80 9.35 11.73
CA ALA A 91 -4.02 10.11 11.53
C ALA A 91 -3.80 11.16 10.42
N LEU A 92 -4.75 11.26 9.50
CA LEU A 92 -4.71 12.24 8.44
C LEU A 92 -5.53 13.45 8.85
N ASP A 93 -4.92 14.64 8.81
CA ASP A 93 -5.61 15.91 9.00
C ASP A 93 -6.51 16.19 7.79
N THR A 94 -7.66 15.53 7.77
CA THR A 94 -8.65 15.65 6.71
C THR A 94 -9.55 16.84 7.02
N LYS A 95 -9.12 18.04 6.61
CA LYS A 95 -10.07 19.13 6.35
C LYS A 95 -10.97 18.66 5.21
N GLN A 96 -12.13 18.09 5.56
CA GLN A 96 -13.21 17.80 4.62
C GLN A 96 -13.81 19.10 4.07
#